data_AF-A0A0Q4LG84-F1
#
_entry.id   AF-A0A0Q4LG84-F1
#
_cell.length_a   1.000
_cell.length_b   1.000
_cell.length_c   1.000
_cell.angle_alpha   90.00
_cell.angle_beta   90.00
_cell.angle_gamma   90.00
#
_symmetry.space_group_name_H-M   'P 1'
#
loop_
_entity.id
_entity.type
_entity.pdbx_description
1 polymer ?
#
loop_
_entity_poly.entity_id
_entity_poly.type
_entity_poly.pdbx_seq_one_letter_code
_entity_poly.pdbx_strand_id
1 'polypeptide(L)'
;MIVMKKLIFAGLLGFASIPAMAQTYNAKVSKDSLGVLNTKVEVLKMSMKVLELKIKEAEEEADVEKLRLKLLEANGNAKASSEKHSENINKSGTIVDQKAAEKLTKKAKGDADDAQKALERYNKQIAKVEDIRTQIQGEERKLGYKNPQIIFDYK
;
A
#
# COMPACT_ATOMS: atom_id res chain seq x y z
N MET A 1 51.64 -69.11 18.86
CA MET A 1 51.59 -67.92 17.98
C MET A 1 50.17 -67.48 17.57
N ILE A 2 49.20 -68.39 17.45
CA ILE A 2 47.81 -68.10 17.02
C ILE A 2 47.01 -67.27 18.05
N VAL A 3 47.20 -67.53 19.36
CA VAL A 3 46.48 -66.83 20.44
C VAL A 3 46.88 -65.34 20.54
N MET A 4 48.16 -65.04 20.32
CA MET A 4 48.68 -63.66 20.39
C MET A 4 48.18 -62.80 19.22
N LYS A 5 48.04 -63.38 18.01
CA LYS A 5 47.41 -62.71 16.86
C LYS A 5 45.94 -62.40 17.10
N LYS A 6 45.19 -63.29 17.78
CA LYS A 6 43.77 -63.08 18.10
C LYS A 6 43.55 -61.98 19.14
N LEU A 7 44.44 -61.88 20.13
CA LEU A 7 44.41 -60.80 21.13
C LEU A 7 44.72 -59.43 20.52
N ILE A 8 45.68 -59.35 19.59
CA ILE A 8 45.99 -58.11 18.87
C ILE A 8 44.81 -57.68 17.98
N PHE A 9 44.16 -58.64 17.30
CA PHE A 9 42.98 -58.36 16.47
C PHE A 9 41.76 -57.93 17.30
N ALA A 10 41.57 -58.52 18.48
CA ALA A 10 40.49 -58.15 19.41
C ALA A 10 40.71 -56.74 20.00
N GLY A 11 41.96 -56.36 20.28
CA GLY A 11 42.31 -54.99 20.66
C GLY A 11 42.01 -54.00 19.54
N LEU A 12 42.38 -54.32 18.30
CA LEU A 12 42.17 -53.43 17.14
C LEU A 12 40.67 -53.19 16.85
N LEU A 13 39.82 -54.20 17.02
CA LEU A 13 38.36 -54.09 16.87
C LEU A 13 37.70 -53.29 18.01
N GLY A 14 38.27 -53.31 19.21
CA GLY A 14 37.81 -52.52 20.35
C GLY A 14 38.13 -51.02 20.25
N PHE A 15 39.21 -50.65 19.56
CA PHE A 15 39.52 -49.24 19.30
C PHE A 15 38.77 -48.66 18.09
N ALA A 16 38.37 -49.50 17.14
CA ALA A 16 37.58 -49.09 15.97
C ALA A 16 36.09 -48.84 16.29
N SER A 17 35.62 -49.22 17.49
CA SER A 17 34.23 -49.04 17.93
C SER A 17 34.05 -47.86 18.89
N ILE A 18 35.07 -47.01 19.10
CA ILE A 18 34.86 -45.72 19.74
C ILE A 18 33.87 -44.97 18.86
N PRO A 19 32.64 -44.67 19.32
CA PRO A 19 31.70 -43.92 18.52
C PRO A 19 32.41 -42.62 18.18
N ALA A 20 32.66 -42.39 16.89
CA ALA A 20 33.08 -41.10 16.41
C ALA A 20 32.00 -40.14 16.89
N MET A 21 32.27 -39.46 18.02
CA MET A 21 31.36 -38.47 18.56
C MET A 21 31.23 -37.46 17.43
N ALA A 22 30.10 -37.51 16.74
CA ALA A 22 29.81 -36.59 15.65
C ALA A 22 30.08 -35.21 16.24
N GLN A 23 31.14 -34.55 15.74
CA GLN A 23 31.43 -33.18 16.11
C GLN A 23 30.21 -32.39 15.66
N THR A 24 29.28 -32.20 16.58
CA THR A 24 28.13 -31.33 16.37
C THR A 24 28.71 -29.93 16.38
N TYR A 25 28.97 -29.41 15.19
CA TYR A 25 29.28 -28.00 15.01
C TYR A 25 28.04 -27.21 15.41
N ASN A 26 27.94 -26.88 16.70
CA ASN A 26 27.04 -25.84 17.15
C ASN A 26 27.69 -24.53 16.71
N ALA A 27 27.20 -23.96 15.60
CA ALA A 27 27.61 -22.64 15.17
C ALA A 27 27.47 -21.69 16.37
N LYS A 28 28.61 -21.18 16.88
CA LYS A 28 28.61 -20.09 17.85
C LYS A 28 28.18 -18.82 17.11
N VAL A 29 26.88 -18.67 16.90
CA VAL A 29 26.32 -17.40 16.48
C VAL A 29 26.49 -16.49 17.69
N SER A 30 27.35 -15.46 17.60
CA SER A 30 27.46 -14.49 18.69
C SER A 30 26.07 -13.92 18.96
N LYS A 31 25.72 -13.67 20.22
CA LYS A 31 24.45 -13.02 20.58
C LYS A 31 24.23 -11.73 19.78
N ASP A 32 25.33 -11.04 19.47
CA ASP A 32 25.37 -9.85 18.64
C ASP A 32 24.91 -10.13 17.21
N SER A 33 25.36 -11.22 16.58
CA SER A 33 24.96 -11.60 15.21
C SER A 33 23.48 -11.97 15.12
N LEU A 34 22.94 -12.65 16.15
CA LEU A 34 21.52 -12.98 16.24
C LEU A 34 20.68 -11.72 16.47
N GLY A 35 21.15 -10.79 17.31
CA GLY A 35 20.51 -9.50 17.55
C GLY A 35 20.45 -8.62 16.29
N VAL A 36 21.54 -8.56 15.53
CA VAL A 36 21.58 -7.85 14.23
C VAL A 36 20.61 -8.48 13.25
N LEU A 37 20.57 -9.81 13.13
CA LEU A 37 19.64 -10.49 12.24
C LEU A 37 18.19 -10.21 12.61
N ASN A 38 17.84 -10.31 13.90
CA ASN A 38 16.49 -10.01 14.38
C ASN A 38 16.08 -8.57 14.09
N THR A 39 16.99 -7.62 14.28
CA THR A 39 16.76 -6.20 13.96
C THR A 39 16.50 -6.02 12.46
N LYS A 40 17.30 -6.65 11.60
CA LYS A 40 17.10 -6.61 10.14
C LYS A 40 15.77 -7.23 9.70
N VAL A 41 15.38 -8.35 10.31
CA VAL A 41 14.07 -8.99 10.07
C VAL A 41 12.94 -8.06 10.48
N GLU A 42 13.06 -7.36 11.60
CA GLU A 42 12.06 -6.41 12.05
C GLU A 42 11.94 -5.20 11.11
N VAL A 43 13.08 -4.64 10.69
CA VAL A 43 13.15 -3.59 9.65
C VAL A 43 12.47 -4.05 8.36
N LEU A 44 12.77 -5.27 7.89
CA LEU A 44 12.13 -5.83 6.69
C LEU A 44 10.60 -5.91 6.85
N LYS A 45 10.10 -6.38 7.99
CA LYS A 45 8.64 -6.45 8.25
C LYS A 45 7.98 -5.08 8.22
N MET A 46 8.62 -4.06 8.80
CA MET A 46 8.10 -2.69 8.75
C MET A 46 8.16 -2.11 7.33
N SER A 47 9.24 -2.37 6.57
CA SER A 47 9.33 -1.98 5.16
C SER A 47 8.23 -2.62 4.32
N MET A 48 7.94 -3.91 4.54
CA MET A 48 6.83 -4.59 3.87
C MET A 48 5.49 -3.92 4.17
N LYS A 49 5.23 -3.56 5.43
CA LYS A 49 4.00 -2.85 5.81
C LYS A 49 3.88 -1.49 5.11
N VAL A 50 4.98 -0.73 4.98
CA VAL A 50 4.99 0.52 4.21
C VAL A 50 4.66 0.27 2.74
N LEU A 51 5.24 -0.77 2.13
CA LEU A 51 4.95 -1.14 0.75
C LEU A 51 3.49 -1.56 0.55
N GLU A 52 2.93 -2.35 1.46
CA GLU A 52 1.51 -2.74 1.43
C GLU A 52 0.58 -1.51 1.50
N LEU A 53 0.91 -0.52 2.33
CA LEU A 53 0.15 0.73 2.40
C LEU A 53 0.27 1.54 1.10
N LYS A 54 1.47 1.60 0.49
CA LYS A 54 1.67 2.26 -0.82
C LYS A 54 0.92 1.57 -1.96
N ILE A 55 0.80 0.25 -1.92
CA ILE A 55 -0.03 -0.50 -2.88
C ILE A 55 -1.50 -0.08 -2.72
N LYS A 56 -2.00 -0.03 -1.47
CA LYS A 56 -3.37 0.44 -1.19
C LYS A 56 -3.61 1.89 -1.62
N GLU A 57 -2.63 2.77 -1.39
CA GLU A 57 -2.68 4.16 -1.88
C GLU A 57 -2.89 4.18 -3.41
N ALA A 58 -2.09 3.42 -4.16
CA ALA A 58 -2.20 3.35 -5.61
C ALA A 58 -3.54 2.77 -6.09
N GLU A 59 -4.08 1.76 -5.41
CA GLU A 59 -5.40 1.20 -5.69
C GLU A 59 -6.51 2.26 -5.50
N GLU A 60 -6.47 2.99 -4.39
CA GLU A 60 -7.48 4.03 -4.08
C GLU A 60 -7.32 5.26 -5.00
N GLU A 61 -6.10 5.61 -5.42
CA GLU A 61 -5.84 6.64 -6.44
C GLU A 61 -6.41 6.28 -7.81
N ALA A 62 -6.34 5.01 -8.22
CA ALA A 62 -6.98 4.55 -9.45
C ALA A 62 -8.51 4.74 -9.40
N ASP A 63 -9.11 4.56 -8.22
CA ASP A 63 -10.53 4.83 -7.99
C ASP A 63 -10.85 6.32 -7.92
N VAL A 64 -9.95 7.17 -7.40
CA VAL A 64 -10.05 8.64 -7.49
C VAL A 64 -10.15 9.07 -8.95
N GLU A 65 -9.31 8.53 -9.84
CA GLU A 65 -9.32 8.92 -11.26
C GLU A 65 -10.63 8.49 -11.96
N LYS A 66 -11.15 7.29 -11.67
CA LYS A 66 -12.48 6.87 -12.17
C LYS A 66 -13.58 7.82 -11.70
N LEU A 67 -13.55 8.26 -10.44
CA LEU A 67 -14.52 9.21 -9.90
C LEU A 67 -14.33 10.62 -10.47
N ARG A 68 -13.09 11.01 -10.77
CA ARG A 68 -12.76 12.28 -11.43
C ARG A 68 -13.41 12.37 -12.82
N LEU A 69 -13.31 11.31 -13.60
CA LEU A 69 -13.94 11.23 -14.93
C LEU A 69 -15.47 11.36 -14.81
N LYS A 70 -16.09 10.63 -13.87
CA LYS A 70 -17.54 10.74 -13.60
C LYS A 70 -17.96 12.13 -13.15
N LEU A 71 -17.16 12.79 -12.32
CA LEU A 71 -17.40 14.17 -11.91
C LEU A 71 -17.32 15.13 -13.11
N LEU A 72 -16.35 14.93 -13.99
CA LEU A 72 -16.17 15.76 -15.17
C LEU A 72 -17.32 15.59 -16.17
N GLU A 73 -17.80 14.36 -16.37
CA GLU A 73 -18.99 14.06 -17.16
C GLU A 73 -20.25 14.69 -16.56
N ALA A 74 -20.47 14.53 -15.25
CA ALA A 74 -21.62 15.10 -14.56
C ALA A 74 -21.62 16.64 -14.62
N ASN A 75 -20.45 17.27 -14.41
CA ASN A 75 -20.28 18.72 -14.56
C ASN A 75 -20.52 19.18 -16.00
N GLY A 76 -20.07 18.41 -17.00
CA GLY A 76 -20.34 18.68 -18.41
C GLY A 76 -21.83 18.68 -18.73
N ASN A 77 -22.56 17.67 -18.21
CA ASN A 77 -24.01 17.57 -18.38
C ASN A 77 -24.74 18.73 -17.69
N ALA A 78 -24.37 19.05 -16.44
CA ALA A 78 -24.95 20.17 -15.70
C ALA A 78 -24.74 21.51 -16.43
N LYS A 79 -23.53 21.74 -16.96
CA LYS A 79 -23.22 22.93 -17.76
C LYS A 79 -24.05 22.98 -19.04
N ALA A 80 -24.10 21.90 -19.81
CA ALA A 80 -24.86 21.84 -21.06
C ALA A 80 -26.37 22.03 -20.83
N SER A 81 -26.92 21.47 -19.75
CA SER A 81 -28.33 21.66 -19.39
C SER A 81 -28.62 23.07 -18.90
N SER A 82 -27.68 23.70 -18.19
CA SER A 82 -27.77 25.12 -17.79
C SER A 82 -27.73 26.06 -19.00
N GLU A 83 -26.83 25.81 -19.96
CA GLU A 83 -26.72 26.58 -21.20
C GLU A 83 -28.03 26.49 -22.00
N LYS A 84 -28.58 25.28 -22.20
CA LYS A 84 -29.88 25.07 -22.85
C LYS A 84 -31.04 25.72 -22.13
N HIS A 85 -31.01 25.75 -20.79
CA HIS A 85 -32.02 26.45 -20.01
C HIS A 85 -31.94 27.97 -20.25
N SER A 86 -30.73 28.54 -20.30
CA SER A 86 -30.50 29.96 -20.56
C SER A 86 -30.84 30.39 -21.99
N GLU A 87 -30.58 29.54 -22.99
CA GLU A 87 -30.93 29.80 -24.40
C GLU A 87 -32.44 29.85 -24.64
N ASN A 88 -33.24 29.15 -23.80
CA ASN A 88 -34.70 29.14 -23.91
C ASN A 88 -35.36 30.42 -23.31
N ILE A 89 -34.54 31.37 -22.85
CA ILE A 89 -34.95 32.69 -22.37
C ILE A 89 -34.55 33.71 -23.43
N ASN A 90 -35.52 34.44 -23.99
CA ASN A 90 -35.24 35.49 -24.98
C ASN A 90 -34.43 36.63 -24.37
N LYS A 91 -33.76 37.44 -25.21
CA LYS A 91 -32.99 38.64 -24.79
C LYS A 91 -33.79 39.65 -23.93
N SER A 92 -35.12 39.60 -23.95
CA SER A 92 -36.02 40.40 -23.11
C SER A 92 -36.44 39.73 -21.79
N GLY A 93 -35.88 38.57 -21.44
CA GLY A 93 -36.23 37.79 -20.24
C GLY A 93 -37.52 36.98 -20.34
N THR A 94 -38.19 36.99 -21.50
CA THR A 94 -39.45 36.28 -21.73
C THR A 94 -39.20 34.83 -22.14
N ILE A 95 -39.84 33.89 -21.45
CA ILE A 95 -39.77 32.45 -21.73
C ILE A 95 -40.48 32.18 -23.08
N VAL A 96 -39.79 31.53 -24.01
CA VAL A 96 -40.32 31.23 -25.37
C VAL A 96 -41.46 30.20 -25.31
N ASP A 97 -41.30 29.19 -24.47
CA ASP A 97 -42.29 28.13 -24.23
C ASP A 97 -42.21 27.69 -22.77
N GLN A 98 -43.29 27.94 -22.01
CA GLN A 98 -43.37 27.70 -20.58
C GLN A 98 -43.28 26.21 -20.22
N LYS A 99 -43.85 25.31 -21.05
CA LYS A 99 -43.79 23.86 -20.83
C LYS A 99 -42.41 23.29 -21.15
N ALA A 100 -41.77 23.78 -22.22
CA ALA A 100 -40.40 23.41 -22.55
C ALA A 100 -39.42 23.91 -21.48
N ALA A 101 -39.60 25.15 -20.99
CA ALA A 101 -38.78 25.71 -19.93
C ALA A 101 -38.89 24.91 -18.62
N GLU A 102 -40.08 24.45 -18.26
CA GLU A 102 -40.28 23.62 -17.05
C GLU A 102 -39.53 22.28 -17.15
N LYS A 103 -39.54 21.63 -18.32
CA LYS A 103 -38.77 20.39 -18.56
C LYS A 103 -37.26 20.64 -18.50
N LEU A 104 -36.79 21.73 -19.10
CA LEU A 104 -35.37 22.11 -19.08
C LEU A 104 -34.90 22.45 -17.65
N THR A 105 -35.74 23.13 -16.86
CA THR A 105 -35.47 23.45 -15.45
C THR A 105 -35.33 22.18 -14.62
N LYS A 106 -36.28 21.24 -14.76
CA LYS A 106 -36.23 19.95 -14.06
C LYS A 106 -34.98 19.16 -14.42
N LYS A 107 -34.59 19.16 -15.70
CA LYS A 107 -33.37 18.50 -16.17
C LYS A 107 -32.12 19.17 -15.61
N ALA A 108 -32.01 20.49 -15.70
CA ALA A 108 -30.86 21.24 -15.18
C ALA A 108 -30.68 21.03 -13.66
N LYS A 109 -31.79 20.97 -12.91
CA LYS A 109 -31.75 20.65 -11.48
C LYS A 109 -31.27 19.22 -11.23
N GLY A 110 -31.80 18.24 -11.97
CA GLY A 110 -31.37 16.84 -11.86
C GLY A 110 -29.88 16.65 -12.16
N ASP A 111 -29.39 17.25 -13.25
CA ASP A 111 -27.99 17.17 -13.64
C ASP A 111 -27.07 17.87 -12.61
N ALA A 112 -27.53 18.97 -12.00
CA ALA A 112 -26.81 19.65 -10.93
C ALA A 112 -26.73 18.80 -9.64
N ASP A 113 -27.84 18.15 -9.26
CA ASP A 113 -27.88 17.24 -8.10
C ASP A 113 -26.95 16.04 -8.32
N ASP A 114 -26.87 15.51 -9.54
CA ASP A 114 -25.98 14.40 -9.88
C ASP A 114 -24.51 14.81 -9.89
N ALA A 115 -24.19 16.02 -10.38
CA ALA A 115 -22.86 16.60 -10.26
C ALA A 115 -22.43 16.78 -8.79
N GLN A 116 -23.34 17.24 -7.93
CA GLN A 116 -23.07 17.38 -6.51
C GLN A 116 -22.80 16.02 -5.84
N LYS A 117 -23.61 14.99 -6.12
CA LYS A 117 -23.37 13.63 -5.61
C LYS A 117 -22.05 13.05 -6.11
N ALA A 118 -21.69 13.32 -7.37
CA ALA A 118 -20.40 12.89 -7.93
C ALA A 118 -19.23 13.56 -7.19
N LEU A 119 -19.35 14.86 -6.89
CA LEU A 119 -18.36 15.62 -6.14
C LEU A 119 -18.20 15.08 -4.71
N GLU A 120 -19.31 14.79 -4.02
CA GLU A 120 -19.26 14.21 -2.68
C GLU A 120 -18.55 12.85 -2.65
N ARG A 121 -18.81 11.99 -3.65
CA ARG A 121 -18.14 10.69 -3.78
C ARG A 121 -16.65 10.85 -4.04
N TYR A 122 -16.29 11.75 -4.95
CA TYR A 122 -14.90 12.08 -5.26
C TYR A 122 -14.15 12.59 -4.02
N ASN A 123 -14.73 13.54 -3.28
CA ASN A 123 -14.13 14.08 -2.07
C ASN A 123 -13.96 13.04 -0.95
N LYS A 124 -14.95 12.15 -0.77
CA LYS A 124 -14.83 11.02 0.17
C LYS A 124 -13.67 10.10 -0.20
N GLN A 125 -13.47 9.85 -1.48
CA GLN A 125 -12.41 8.98 -1.96
C GLN A 125 -11.02 9.64 -1.78
N ILE A 126 -10.89 10.93 -2.07
CA ILE A 126 -9.66 11.69 -1.77
C ILE A 126 -9.33 11.62 -0.28
N ALA A 127 -10.32 11.79 0.60
CA ALA A 127 -10.09 11.75 2.04
C ALA A 127 -9.51 10.40 2.51
N LYS A 128 -9.89 9.28 1.87
CA LYS A 128 -9.28 7.97 2.16
C LYS A 128 -7.82 7.89 1.73
N VAL A 129 -7.50 8.42 0.54
CA VAL A 129 -6.11 8.46 0.05
C VAL A 129 -5.23 9.27 1.01
N GLU A 130 -5.72 10.41 1.48
CA GLU A 130 -5.00 11.24 2.47
C GLU A 130 -4.82 10.55 3.83
N ASP A 131 -5.81 9.78 4.29
CA ASP A 131 -5.66 8.95 5.50
C ASP A 131 -4.56 7.89 5.32
N ILE A 132 -4.54 7.20 4.18
CA ILE A 132 -3.50 6.20 3.87
C ILE A 132 -2.12 6.86 3.81
N ARG A 133 -1.98 8.03 3.16
CA ARG A 133 -0.72 8.80 3.14
C ARG A 133 -0.24 9.16 4.54
N THR A 134 -1.16 9.55 5.41
CA THR A 134 -0.85 9.84 6.83
C THR A 134 -0.34 8.59 7.55
N GLN A 135 -0.96 7.43 7.31
CA GLN A 135 -0.50 6.14 7.84
C GLN A 135 0.90 5.77 7.32
N ILE A 136 1.15 5.94 6.01
CA ILE A 136 2.47 5.70 5.39
C ILE A 136 3.54 6.55 6.07
N GLN A 137 3.31 7.87 6.20
CA GLN A 137 4.26 8.77 6.86
C GLN A 137 4.51 8.39 8.32
N GLY A 138 3.50 7.87 9.01
CA GLY A 138 3.64 7.36 10.38
C GLY A 138 4.54 6.13 10.46
N GLU A 139 4.37 5.18 9.53
CA GLU A 139 5.18 3.95 9.49
C GLU A 139 6.60 4.20 8.97
N GLU A 140 6.78 5.10 7.99
CA GLU A 140 8.11 5.52 7.52
C GLU A 140 8.92 6.21 8.62
N ARG A 141 8.28 7.02 9.47
CA ARG A 141 8.94 7.59 10.66
C ARG A 141 9.42 6.51 11.62
N LYS A 142 8.58 5.49 11.90
CA LYS A 142 8.97 4.34 12.75
C LYS A 142 10.15 3.58 12.17
N LEU A 143 10.16 3.38 10.85
CA LEU A 143 11.26 2.74 10.12
C LEU A 143 12.55 3.54 10.27
N GLY A 144 12.49 4.86 10.10
CA GLY A 144 13.63 5.77 10.22
C GLY A 144 14.33 5.69 11.60
N TYR A 145 13.57 5.52 12.69
CA TYR A 145 14.15 5.35 14.02
C TYR A 145 14.88 4.01 14.21
N LYS A 146 14.49 2.96 13.47
CA LYS A 146 15.07 1.61 13.60
C LYS A 146 16.18 1.31 12.60
N ASN A 147 16.32 2.12 11.57
CA ASN A 147 17.40 2.01 10.59
C ASN A 147 18.17 3.34 10.54
N PRO A 148 19.05 3.62 11.52
CA PRO A 148 19.87 4.82 11.47
C PRO A 148 20.70 4.78 10.19
N GLN A 149 20.52 5.77 9.31
CA GLN A 149 21.43 5.97 8.19
C GLN A 149 22.81 6.23 8.80
N ILE A 150 23.76 5.33 8.55
CA ILE A 150 25.16 5.57 8.90
C ILE A 150 25.63 6.68 7.96
N ILE A 151 25.62 7.92 8.45
CA ILE A 151 26.19 9.06 7.75
C ILE A 151 27.69 8.98 7.98
N PHE A 152 28.45 8.66 6.92
CA PHE A 152 29.91 8.73 6.97
C PHE A 152 30.31 10.20 6.81
N ASP A 153 30.67 10.82 7.92
CA ASP A 153 31.28 12.14 7.91
C ASP A 153 32.77 11.97 7.58
N TYR A 154 33.17 12.34 6.35
CA TYR A 154 34.56 12.34 5.94
C TYR A 154 35.19 13.67 6.37
N LYS A 155 36.00 13.64 7.43
CA LYS A 155 36.88 14.75 7.82
C LYS A 155 38.20 14.72 7.06
#